data_AF-A0A0Q5APM3-F1
#
_entry.id   AF-A0A0Q5APM3-F1
#
_cell.length_a   1.000
_cell.length_b   1.000
_cell.length_c   1.000
_cell.angle_alpha   90.00
_cell.angle_beta   90.00
_cell.angle_gamma   90.00
#
_symmetry.space_group_name_H-M   'P 1'
#
loop_
_entity.id
_entity.type
_entity.pdbx_description
1 polymer ?
#
loop_
_entity_poly.entity_id
_entity_poly.type
_entity_poly.pdbx_seq_one_letter_code
_entity_poly.pdbx_strand_id
1 'polypeptide(L)'
;MAAYDVVVEIPKGSRNKYEVDHETGRVYLDRVLFTSFVYPTDYGYFENTLGLDGDPVDALVLLEYPVFPGVGVSVRPVGVLNMSDEAGSDAKVVVVPAKDPRWQHIQDIGDVPEQTKNEIKHFFERYKDLEPNKWVKVEGWGDAAEAEQIIQDGIKKLAEEGH
;
A
#
# COMPACT_ATOMS: atom_id res chain seq x y z
N MET A 1 9.04 -8.21 14.82
CA MET A 1 8.21 -8.45 13.63
C MET A 1 9.11 -8.95 12.51
N ALA A 2 8.58 -9.81 11.63
CA ALA A 2 9.26 -10.20 10.41
C ALA A 2 9.50 -8.96 9.52
N ALA A 3 10.48 -9.05 8.64
CA ALA A 3 10.74 -8.04 7.63
C ALA A 3 10.31 -8.59 6.26
N TYR A 4 9.76 -7.72 5.43
CA TYR A 4 9.28 -8.01 4.10
C TYR A 4 9.88 -7.01 3.11
N ASP A 5 9.87 -7.34 1.83
CA ASP A 5 10.35 -6.44 0.78
C ASP A 5 9.15 -5.88 0.00
N VAL A 6 9.13 -4.56 -0.16
CA VAL A 6 8.12 -3.83 -0.93
C VAL A 6 8.81 -3.13 -2.09
N VAL A 7 8.26 -3.25 -3.30
CA VAL A 7 8.68 -2.46 -4.46
C VAL A 7 7.78 -1.25 -4.57
N VAL A 8 8.37 -0.05 -4.53
CA VAL A 8 7.62 1.21 -4.67
C VAL A 8 7.29 1.45 -6.14
N GLU A 9 6.03 1.73 -6.43
CA GLU A 9 5.54 2.10 -7.76
C GLU A 9 5.32 3.61 -7.85
N ILE A 10 4.76 4.21 -6.80
CA ILE A 10 4.30 5.60 -6.80
C ILE A 10 4.95 6.34 -5.64
N PRO A 11 5.85 7.30 -5.92
CA PRO A 11 6.45 8.13 -4.89
C PRO A 11 5.42 9.03 -4.20
N LYS A 12 5.62 9.29 -2.90
CA LYS A 12 4.84 10.31 -2.18
C LYS A 12 4.83 11.63 -2.94
N GLY A 13 3.64 12.22 -3.07
CA GLY A 13 3.45 13.49 -3.77
C GLY A 13 3.26 13.36 -5.29
N SER A 14 3.31 12.14 -5.84
CA SER A 14 2.99 11.91 -7.25
C SER A 14 1.49 11.97 -7.52
N ARG A 15 1.13 12.60 -8.65
CA ARG A 15 -0.21 12.51 -9.28
C ARG A 15 -0.24 11.47 -10.42
N ASN A 16 0.92 11.00 -10.85
CA ASN A 16 1.02 9.89 -11.78
C ASN A 16 0.87 8.59 -11.00
N LYS A 17 -0.14 7.81 -11.39
CA LYS A 17 -0.32 6.43 -10.92
C LYS A 17 0.43 5.52 -11.88
N TYR A 18 1.56 5.01 -11.39
CA TYR A 18 2.35 4.00 -12.07
C TYR A 18 1.92 2.62 -11.58
N GLU A 19 2.17 1.61 -12.41
CA GLU A 19 2.05 0.20 -12.05
C GLU A 19 3.23 -0.56 -12.66
N VAL A 20 3.68 -1.60 -11.97
CA VAL A 20 4.63 -2.57 -12.48
C VAL A 20 3.85 -3.67 -13.21
N ASP A 21 4.24 -3.90 -14.46
CA ASP A 21 3.83 -5.11 -15.16
C ASP A 21 4.57 -6.31 -14.55
N HIS A 22 3.84 -7.14 -13.80
CA HIS A 22 4.42 -8.28 -13.08
C HIS A 22 4.94 -9.40 -14.00
N GLU A 23 4.58 -9.42 -15.29
CA GLU A 23 5.17 -10.37 -16.25
C GLU A 23 6.55 -9.89 -16.74
N THR A 24 6.71 -8.60 -16.99
CA THR A 24 7.93 -8.05 -17.62
C THR A 24 8.85 -7.28 -16.67
N GLY A 25 8.38 -6.93 -15.47
CA GLY A 25 9.06 -6.09 -14.49
C GLY A 25 9.19 -4.62 -14.89
N ARG A 26 8.48 -4.17 -15.92
CA ARG A 26 8.54 -2.78 -16.40
C ARG A 26 7.56 -1.90 -15.63
N VAL A 27 7.98 -0.67 -15.34
CA VAL A 27 7.10 0.37 -14.80
C VAL A 27 6.37 1.06 -15.96
N TYR A 28 5.03 1.06 -15.91
CA TYR A 28 4.16 1.77 -16.83
C TYR A 28 3.41 2.89 -16.11
N LEU A 29 3.11 3.95 -16.86
CA LEU A 29 2.12 4.93 -16.41
C LEU A 29 0.74 4.37 -16.73
N ASP A 30 -0.01 3.96 -15.70
CA ASP A 30 -1.43 3.58 -15.83
C ASP A 30 -2.24 4.84 -16.18
N ARG A 31 -2.21 5.86 -15.31
CA ARG A 31 -2.89 7.13 -15.55
C ARG A 31 -2.36 8.28 -14.70
N VAL A 32 -2.74 9.50 -15.08
CA VAL A 32 -2.73 10.65 -14.17
C VAL A 32 -4.04 10.67 -13.40
N LEU A 33 -4.02 10.87 -12.09
CA LEU A 33 -5.25 10.93 -11.28
C LEU A 33 -6.21 12.01 -11.78
N PHE A 34 -7.50 11.70 -11.82
CA PHE A 34 -8.53 12.59 -12.38
C PHE A 34 -8.84 13.76 -11.45
N THR A 35 -8.61 13.58 -10.14
CA THR A 35 -8.66 14.63 -9.12
C THR A 35 -7.30 15.32 -8.96
N SER A 36 -7.25 16.43 -8.22
CA SER A 36 -6.01 17.15 -7.90
C SER A 36 -5.23 16.55 -6.73
N PHE A 37 -5.58 15.34 -6.28
CA PHE A 37 -4.88 14.65 -5.21
C PHE A 37 -3.51 14.15 -5.67
N VAL A 38 -2.66 13.88 -4.68
CA VAL A 38 -1.38 13.21 -4.82
C VAL A 38 -1.28 12.12 -3.77
N TYR A 39 -0.52 11.06 -4.05
CA TYR A 39 -0.34 9.97 -3.09
C TYR A 39 0.30 10.49 -1.78
N PRO A 40 -0.29 10.20 -0.60
CA PRO A 40 0.15 10.76 0.68
C PRO A 40 1.40 10.06 1.25
N THR A 41 1.70 8.86 0.75
CA THR A 41 2.85 8.03 1.10
C THR A 41 3.50 7.51 -0.18
N ASP A 42 4.69 6.93 -0.06
CA ASP A 42 5.15 6.02 -1.10
C ASP A 42 4.19 4.81 -1.12
N TYR A 43 3.89 4.33 -2.31
CA TYR A 43 2.93 3.26 -2.55
C TYR A 43 3.54 2.23 -3.50
N GLY A 44 3.23 0.97 -3.26
CA GLY A 44 3.56 -0.13 -4.14
C GLY A 44 3.04 -1.43 -3.55
N TYR A 45 3.80 -2.51 -3.69
CA TYR A 45 3.32 -3.84 -3.34
C TYR A 45 4.39 -4.70 -2.67
N PHE A 46 3.97 -5.72 -1.92
CA PHE A 46 4.87 -6.72 -1.35
C PHE A 46 5.29 -7.75 -2.39
N GLU A 47 6.60 -7.98 -2.49
CA GLU A 47 7.12 -9.08 -3.31
C GLU A 47 6.64 -10.44 -2.78
N ASN A 48 6.42 -11.38 -3.69
CA ASN A 48 6.03 -12.76 -3.38
C ASN A 48 4.72 -12.88 -2.57
N THR A 49 3.75 -12.04 -2.90
CA THR A 49 2.39 -12.12 -2.35
C THR A 49 1.35 -12.13 -3.47
N LEU A 50 0.18 -12.71 -3.19
CA LEU A 50 -0.98 -12.64 -4.06
C LEU A 50 -2.22 -12.25 -3.25
N GLY A 51 -2.77 -11.08 -3.54
CA GLY A 51 -3.99 -10.53 -2.97
C GLY A 51 -5.25 -11.24 -3.45
N LEU A 52 -6.40 -10.80 -2.94
CA LEU A 52 -7.70 -11.42 -3.26
C LEU A 52 -8.22 -11.02 -4.65
N ASP A 53 -7.81 -9.87 -5.15
CA ASP A 53 -8.09 -9.32 -6.47
C ASP A 53 -7.20 -9.89 -7.59
N GLY A 54 -6.13 -10.61 -7.22
CA GLY A 54 -5.21 -11.24 -8.15
C GLY A 54 -3.91 -10.45 -8.37
N ASP A 55 -3.78 -9.28 -7.77
CA ASP A 55 -2.55 -8.49 -7.75
C ASP A 55 -1.79 -8.73 -6.44
N PRO A 56 -0.48 -8.44 -6.34
CA PRO A 56 0.23 -8.55 -5.07
C PRO A 56 -0.35 -7.62 -4.00
N VAL A 57 -0.15 -7.96 -2.72
CA VAL A 57 -0.69 -7.17 -1.60
C VAL A 57 -0.11 -5.75 -1.62
N ASP A 58 -1.00 -4.76 -1.52
CA ASP A 58 -0.62 -3.34 -1.55
C ASP A 58 0.02 -2.86 -0.24
N ALA A 59 0.97 -1.93 -0.39
CA ALA A 59 1.74 -1.36 0.70
C ALA A 59 1.82 0.18 0.62
N LEU A 60 1.57 0.82 1.76
CA LEU A 60 1.78 2.25 2.03
C LEU A 60 3.03 2.39 2.88
N VAL A 61 4.13 2.85 2.27
CA VAL A 61 5.43 2.95 2.93
C VAL A 61 5.60 4.34 3.52
N LEU A 62 5.66 4.42 4.85
CA LEU A 62 5.95 5.66 5.55
C LEU A 62 7.47 5.91 5.51
N LEU A 63 7.88 6.96 4.79
CA LEU A 63 9.27 7.39 4.64
C LEU A 63 9.43 8.88 4.96
N GLU A 64 10.65 9.27 5.32
CA GLU A 64 11.00 10.68 5.54
C GLU A 64 11.14 11.44 4.21
N TYR A 65 11.65 10.76 3.18
CA TYR A 65 11.78 11.28 1.82
C TYR A 65 11.29 10.23 0.82
N PRO A 66 10.58 10.65 -0.25
CA PRO A 66 10.10 9.72 -1.27
C PRO A 66 11.25 9.03 -1.99
N VAL A 67 11.00 7.82 -2.47
CA VAL A 67 11.91 7.08 -3.36
C VAL A 67 11.43 7.11 -4.81
N PHE A 68 12.10 6.40 -5.70
CA PHE A 68 11.75 6.33 -7.12
C PHE A 68 10.95 5.05 -7.42
N PRO A 69 10.14 5.04 -8.49
CA PRO A 69 9.49 3.81 -8.96
C PRO A 69 10.53 2.69 -9.22
N GLY A 70 10.19 1.46 -8.83
CA GLY A 70 11.05 0.27 -8.91
C GLY A 70 12.05 0.11 -7.77
N VAL A 71 12.08 1.00 -6.77
CA VAL A 71 12.96 0.86 -5.61
C VAL A 71 12.37 -0.13 -4.61
N GLY A 72 13.14 -1.16 -4.26
CA GLY A 72 12.84 -2.08 -3.17
C GLY A 72 13.16 -1.49 -1.80
N VAL A 73 12.28 -1.69 -0.82
CA VAL A 73 12.42 -1.23 0.57
C VAL A 73 12.12 -2.39 1.51
N SER A 74 13.04 -2.65 2.44
CA SER A 74 12.83 -3.62 3.52
C SER A 74 12.02 -3.01 4.65
N VAL A 75 10.84 -3.55 4.90
CA VAL A 75 9.79 -2.96 5.74
C VAL A 75 9.23 -3.94 6.76
N ARG A 76 8.47 -3.42 7.71
CA ARG A 76 7.61 -4.20 8.62
C ARG A 76 6.21 -3.56 8.70
N PRO A 77 5.14 -4.36 8.81
CA PRO A 77 3.79 -3.85 8.94
C PRO A 77 3.58 -3.19 10.30
N VAL A 78 2.71 -2.18 10.31
CA VAL A 78 2.25 -1.50 11.53
C VAL A 78 0.73 -1.32 11.57
N GLY A 79 0.02 -1.65 10.50
CA GLY A 79 -1.44 -1.54 10.44
C GLY A 79 -1.96 -1.74 9.02
N VAL A 80 -3.28 -1.65 8.86
CA VAL A 80 -3.92 -1.78 7.54
C VAL A 80 -5.12 -0.86 7.43
N LEU A 81 -5.34 -0.26 6.25
CA LEU A 81 -6.56 0.46 5.92
C LEU A 81 -7.48 -0.49 5.14
N ASN A 82 -8.59 -0.89 5.75
CA ASN A 82 -9.60 -1.71 5.10
C ASN A 82 -10.60 -0.84 4.35
N MET A 83 -10.90 -1.23 3.11
CA MET A 83 -11.82 -0.52 2.23
C MET A 83 -12.53 -1.48 1.27
N SER A 84 -13.55 -0.94 0.62
CA SER A 84 -14.23 -1.59 -0.50
C SER A 84 -14.32 -0.60 -1.66
N ASP A 85 -14.24 -1.11 -2.88
CA ASP A 85 -14.40 -0.33 -4.11
C ASP A 85 -15.29 -1.08 -5.13
N GLU A 86 -15.36 -0.59 -6.37
CA GLU A 86 -16.15 -1.21 -7.42
C GLU A 86 -15.79 -2.67 -7.76
N ALA A 87 -14.59 -3.12 -7.42
CA ALA A 87 -14.09 -4.47 -7.69
C ALA A 87 -14.23 -5.42 -6.48
N GLY A 88 -14.44 -4.90 -5.28
CA GLY A 88 -14.69 -5.71 -4.09
C GLY A 88 -14.00 -5.16 -2.84
N SER A 89 -13.60 -6.08 -1.96
CA SER A 89 -12.84 -5.75 -0.74
C SER A 89 -11.37 -5.53 -1.11
N ASP A 90 -10.78 -4.51 -0.49
CA ASP A 90 -9.42 -4.04 -0.75
C ASP A 90 -8.76 -3.59 0.56
N ALA A 91 -7.47 -3.85 0.71
CA ALA A 91 -6.72 -3.58 1.92
C ALA A 91 -5.36 -2.94 1.59
N LYS A 92 -5.05 -1.81 2.23
CA LYS A 92 -3.77 -1.12 2.05
C LYS A 92 -2.93 -1.25 3.33
N VAL A 93 -1.91 -2.10 3.30
CA VAL A 93 -1.07 -2.34 4.48
C VAL A 93 -0.14 -1.15 4.70
N VAL A 94 -0.12 -0.59 5.90
CA VAL A 94 0.81 0.46 6.29
C VAL A 94 2.07 -0.15 6.86
N VAL A 95 3.21 0.29 6.34
CA VAL A 95 4.52 -0.23 6.71
C VAL A 95 5.51 0.88 7.02
N VAL A 96 6.53 0.53 7.79
CA VAL A 96 7.68 1.39 8.08
C VAL A 96 8.99 0.64 7.80
N PRO A 97 10.12 1.33 7.55
CA PRO A 97 11.41 0.68 7.36
C PRO A 97 11.78 -0.25 8.53
N ALA A 98 12.18 -1.49 8.21
CA ALA A 98 12.33 -2.54 9.21
C ALA A 98 13.46 -2.27 10.23
N LYS A 99 14.55 -1.64 9.79
CA LYS A 99 15.81 -1.51 10.54
C LYS A 99 16.19 -0.07 10.89
N ASP A 100 15.35 0.90 10.54
CA ASP A 100 15.66 2.31 10.77
C ASP A 100 15.29 2.73 12.20
N PRO A 101 16.24 3.20 13.02
CA PRO A 101 15.98 3.60 14.40
C PRO A 101 14.96 4.74 14.53
N ARG A 102 14.81 5.58 13.50
CA ARG A 102 13.79 6.66 13.49
C ARG A 102 12.37 6.11 13.59
N TRP A 103 12.12 4.90 13.11
CA TRP A 103 10.80 4.28 13.07
C TRP A 103 10.53 3.31 14.22
N GLN A 104 11.48 3.09 15.14
CA GLN A 104 11.33 2.12 16.24
C GLN A 104 10.20 2.46 17.22
N HIS A 105 9.70 3.69 17.24
CA HIS A 105 8.59 4.06 18.11
C HIS A 105 7.21 3.74 17.50
N ILE A 106 7.14 3.41 16.21
CA ILE A 106 5.88 3.05 15.53
C ILE A 106 5.77 1.53 15.47
N GLN A 107 5.10 0.90 16.42
CA GLN A 107 4.95 -0.56 16.49
C GLN A 107 3.57 -1.04 16.04
N ASP A 108 2.56 -0.18 16.16
CA ASP A 108 1.18 -0.47 15.77
C ASP A 108 0.51 0.79 15.19
N ILE A 109 -0.71 0.65 14.68
CA ILE A 109 -1.45 1.71 13.98
C ILE A 109 -1.81 2.85 14.95
N GLY A 110 -1.89 2.54 16.24
CA GLY A 110 -2.06 3.52 17.31
C GLY A 110 -0.87 4.47 17.49
N ASP A 111 0.33 4.05 17.08
CA ASP A 111 1.54 4.88 17.17
C ASP A 111 1.67 5.84 15.97
N VAL A 112 1.01 5.53 14.85
CA VAL A 112 0.99 6.39 13.66
C VAL A 112 0.23 7.68 13.98
N PRO A 113 0.79 8.87 13.69
CA PRO A 113 0.12 10.13 13.94
C PRO A 113 -1.29 10.19 13.35
N GLU A 114 -2.26 10.66 14.14
CA GLU A 114 -3.66 10.73 13.73
C GLU A 114 -3.86 11.53 12.44
N GLN A 115 -3.11 12.62 12.27
CA GLN A 115 -3.15 13.43 11.05
C GLN A 115 -2.72 12.62 9.82
N THR A 116 -1.68 11.80 9.93
CA THR A 116 -1.22 10.94 8.83
C THR A 116 -2.29 9.92 8.45
N LYS A 117 -2.93 9.29 9.44
CA LYS A 117 -4.06 8.38 9.19
C LYS A 117 -5.23 9.08 8.51
N ASN A 118 -5.56 10.30 8.93
CA ASN A 118 -6.63 11.08 8.32
C ASN A 118 -6.33 11.46 6.86
N GLU A 119 -5.09 11.82 6.56
CA GLU A 119 -4.66 12.13 5.18
C GLU A 119 -4.74 10.90 4.26
N ILE A 120 -4.26 9.75 4.73
CA ILE A 120 -4.35 8.48 3.98
C ILE A 120 -5.81 8.11 3.72
N LYS A 121 -6.64 8.10 4.77
CA LYS A 121 -8.06 7.79 4.65
C LYS A 121 -8.76 8.74 3.66
N HIS A 122 -8.54 10.04 3.80
CA HIS A 122 -9.18 11.03 2.94
C HIS A 122 -8.75 10.89 1.48
N PHE A 123 -7.48 10.58 1.22
CA PHE A 123 -6.99 10.30 -0.12
C PHE A 123 -7.77 9.13 -0.76
N PHE A 124 -7.79 7.96 -0.12
CA PHE A 124 -8.44 6.78 -0.70
C PHE A 124 -9.95 6.97 -0.87
N GLU A 125 -10.62 7.65 0.06
CA GLU A 125 -12.05 7.97 -0.08
C GLU A 125 -12.39 8.85 -1.29
N ARG A 126 -11.45 9.67 -1.79
CA ARG A 126 -11.76 10.76 -2.73
C ARG A 126 -10.99 10.74 -4.04
N TYR A 127 -9.85 10.04 -4.13
CA TYR A 127 -8.96 10.20 -5.28
C TYR A 127 -9.62 9.77 -6.60
N LYS A 128 -10.58 8.83 -6.56
CA LYS A 128 -11.40 8.37 -7.69
C LYS A 128 -12.68 9.20 -7.94
N ASP A 129 -12.96 10.29 -7.21
CA ASP A 129 -14.25 11.03 -7.29
C ASP A 129 -14.61 11.52 -8.72
N LEU A 130 -13.61 11.76 -9.56
CA LEU A 130 -13.77 12.21 -10.94
C LEU A 130 -13.52 11.10 -11.98
N GLU A 131 -13.34 9.86 -11.54
CA GLU A 131 -13.23 8.69 -12.41
C GLU A 131 -14.64 8.10 -12.67
N PRO A 132 -15.08 7.99 -13.94
CA PRO A 132 -16.43 7.50 -14.24
C PRO A 132 -16.67 6.08 -13.70
N ASN A 133 -17.78 5.90 -12.97
CA ASN A 133 -18.22 4.61 -12.42
C ASN A 133 -17.30 3.98 -11.35
N LYS A 134 -16.37 4.75 -10.80
CA LYS A 134 -15.47 4.34 -9.72
C LYS A 134 -15.94 4.90 -8.39
N TRP A 135 -15.74 4.16 -7.31
CA TRP A 135 -16.06 4.62 -5.96
C TRP A 135 -15.17 3.91 -4.94
N VAL A 136 -14.98 4.52 -3.78
CA VAL A 136 -14.27 3.91 -2.65
C VAL A 136 -15.06 4.17 -1.38
N LYS A 137 -15.13 3.16 -0.50
CA LYS A 137 -15.64 3.28 0.86
C LYS A 137 -14.61 2.73 1.83
N VAL A 138 -14.04 3.60 2.64
CA VAL A 138 -13.17 3.18 3.74
C VAL A 138 -14.00 2.59 4.88
N GLU A 139 -13.58 1.43 5.36
CA GLU A 139 -14.24 0.67 6.44
C GLU A 139 -13.58 0.98 7.79
N GLY A 140 -12.26 1.09 7.82
CA GLY A 140 -11.54 1.46 9.04
C GLY A 140 -10.07 1.03 9.05
N TRP A 141 -9.44 1.27 10.19
CA TRP A 141 -8.07 0.85 10.46
C TRP A 141 -8.05 -0.49 11.20
N GLY A 142 -7.23 -1.41 10.71
CA GLY A 142 -6.80 -2.63 11.40
C GLY A 142 -5.41 -2.46 12.00
N ASP A 143 -5.08 -3.32 12.96
CA ASP A 143 -3.82 -3.29 13.70
C ASP A 143 -2.67 -4.00 12.96
N ALA A 144 -1.47 -3.97 13.56
CA ALA A 144 -0.29 -4.64 13.01
C ALA A 144 -0.45 -6.16 12.88
N ALA A 145 -1.26 -6.80 13.72
CA ALA A 145 -1.47 -8.25 13.67
C ALA A 145 -2.36 -8.65 12.49
N GLU A 146 -3.41 -7.87 12.23
CA GLU A 146 -4.25 -8.02 11.04
C GLU A 146 -3.43 -7.79 9.76
N ALA A 147 -2.60 -6.74 9.73
CA ALA A 147 -1.70 -6.46 8.63
C ALA A 147 -0.72 -7.61 8.34
N GLU A 148 -0.10 -8.17 9.39
CA GLU A 148 0.77 -9.34 9.28
C GLU A 148 0.02 -10.54 8.69
N GLN A 149 -1.21 -10.78 9.14
CA GLN A 149 -2.04 -11.88 8.63
C GLN A 149 -2.33 -11.74 7.14
N ILE A 150 -2.67 -10.53 6.67
CA ILE A 150 -2.92 -10.25 5.24
C ILE A 150 -1.69 -10.58 4.38
N ILE A 151 -0.49 -10.18 4.83
CA ILE A 151 0.75 -10.50 4.11
C ILE A 151 0.97 -12.02 4.07
N GLN A 152 0.83 -12.70 5.21
CA GLN A 152 1.04 -14.15 5.30
C GLN A 152 0.04 -14.94 4.46
N ASP A 153 -1.21 -14.53 4.43
CA ASP A 153 -2.23 -15.12 3.57
C ASP A 153 -1.89 -14.92 2.10
N GLY A 154 -1.38 -13.73 1.73
CA GLY A 154 -0.91 -13.45 0.37
C GLY A 154 0.28 -14.32 -0.05
N ILE A 155 1.27 -14.51 0.83
CA ILE A 155 2.42 -15.41 0.60
C ILE A 155 1.93 -16.84 0.40
N LYS A 156 1.03 -17.31 1.27
CA LYS A 156 0.47 -18.66 1.21
C LYS A 156 -0.30 -18.89 -0.09
N LYS A 157 -1.16 -17.93 -0.47
CA LYS A 157 -1.96 -18.02 -1.69
C LYS A 157 -1.07 -18.13 -2.93
N LEU A 158 -0.03 -17.30 -3.04
CA LEU A 158 0.91 -17.36 -4.15
C LEU A 158 1.58 -18.76 -4.27
N ALA A 159 2.03 -19.30 -3.13
CA ALA A 159 2.65 -20.64 -3.10
C ALA A 159 1.69 -21.77 -3.49
N GLU A 160 0.39 -21.64 -3.17
CA GLU A 160 -0.64 -22.62 -3.55
C GLU A 160 -0.97 -22.59 -5.05
N GLU A 161 -0.83 -21.42 -5.70
CA GLU A 161 -1.03 -21.26 -7.15
C GLU A 161 0.17 -21.73 -8.00
N GLY A 162 1.27 -22.14 -7.35
CA GLY A 162 2.41 -22.79 -8.01
C GLY A 162 3.35 -21.84 -8.75
N HIS A 163 3.35 -20.57 -8.34
CA HIS A 163 4.28 -19.54 -8.80
C HIS A 163 5.59 -19.53 -7.99
#